data_AF-A0A7Y2L7F7-F1
#
_entry.id   AF-A0A7Y2L7F7-F1
#
_cell.length_a   1.000
_cell.length_b   1.000
_cell.length_c   1.000
_cell.angle_alpha   90.00
_cell.angle_beta   90.00
_cell.angle_gamma   90.00
#
_symmetry.space_group_name_H-M   'P 1'
#
loop_
_entity.id
_entity.type
_entity.pdbx_description
1 polymer ?
#
loop_
_entity_poly.entity_id
_entity_poly.type
_entity_poly.pdbx_seq_one_letter_code
_entity_poly.pdbx_strand_id
1 'polypeptide(L)'
;MQLTERDLKILYWINRMRYVTVNQVSKKFKIGVKASYRRLRKLCADGYLYSLRIFRNKPGVYMCTKKGAEISGSNLWAPKHYVNLANYEHDLKVVDLSIELEQQGEWISMRELRQDSKIYMMPDGVLIKDGKKIAVEVELTKKSERNLKKKMGYYKKSVDYDEVWYFVSSKAVYDAVEKAAKETDYIKIFYLSEVLKDEQQRAYANR
;
A
#
# COMPACT_ATOMS: atom_id res chain seq x y z
N MET A 1 -25.26 9.98 -9.48
CA MET A 1 -25.59 9.03 -8.39
C MET A 1 -25.60 9.77 -7.05
N GLN A 2 -26.39 9.33 -6.07
CA GLN A 2 -26.24 9.81 -4.69
C GLN A 2 -25.07 9.07 -4.03
N LEU A 3 -24.10 9.83 -3.51
CA LEU A 3 -22.96 9.28 -2.77
C LEU A 3 -23.43 8.78 -1.40
N THR A 4 -22.90 7.64 -0.98
CA THR A 4 -23.10 7.12 0.37
C THR A 4 -21.85 7.37 1.20
N GLU A 5 -21.96 7.27 2.53
CA GLU A 5 -20.79 7.32 3.42
C GLU A 5 -19.72 6.29 3.04
N ARG A 6 -20.14 5.12 2.58
CA ARG A 6 -19.23 4.08 2.10
C ARG A 6 -18.44 4.52 0.87
N ASP A 7 -19.05 5.28 -0.04
CA ASP A 7 -18.31 5.83 -1.17
C ASP A 7 -17.27 6.83 -0.72
N LEU A 8 -17.61 7.70 0.23
CA LEU A 8 -16.67 8.68 0.77
C LEU A 8 -15.47 7.94 1.40
N LYS A 9 -15.71 6.88 2.18
CA LYS A 9 -14.67 6.01 2.73
C LYS A 9 -13.82 5.32 1.64
N ILE A 10 -14.46 4.85 0.56
CA ILE A 10 -13.76 4.26 -0.60
C ILE A 10 -12.88 5.31 -1.28
N LEU A 11 -13.40 6.50 -1.58
CA LEU A 11 -12.66 7.59 -2.22
C LEU A 11 -11.48 8.04 -1.34
N TYR A 12 -11.74 8.21 -0.04
CA TYR A 12 -10.72 8.58 0.95
C TYR A 12 -9.56 7.58 0.93
N TRP A 13 -9.87 6.29 1.03
CA TRP A 13 -8.87 5.23 1.02
C TRP A 13 -8.12 5.13 -0.31
N ILE A 14 -8.81 5.22 -1.46
CA ILE A 14 -8.18 5.21 -2.78
C ILE A 14 -7.21 6.39 -2.92
N ASN A 15 -7.59 7.57 -2.44
CA ASN A 15 -6.72 8.75 -2.54
C ASN A 15 -5.45 8.61 -1.70
N ARG A 16 -5.53 7.96 -0.53
CA ARG A 16 -4.37 7.61 0.31
C ARG A 16 -3.44 6.62 -0.36
N MET A 17 -3.97 5.68 -1.13
CA MET A 17 -3.18 4.60 -1.78
C MET A 17 -2.65 4.94 -3.17
N ARG A 18 -2.95 6.13 -3.71
CA ARG A 18 -2.70 6.56 -5.11
C ARG A 18 -3.60 5.84 -6.11
N TYR A 19 -3.52 4.52 -6.17
CA TYR A 19 -4.35 3.69 -7.03
C TYR A 19 -4.53 2.30 -6.45
N VAL A 20 -5.68 1.69 -6.74
CA VAL A 20 -6.03 0.35 -6.27
C VAL A 20 -6.76 -0.44 -7.34
N THR A 21 -6.80 -1.76 -7.21
CA THR A 21 -7.63 -2.62 -8.05
C THR A 21 -9.02 -2.85 -7.43
N VAL A 22 -9.95 -3.37 -8.22
CA VAL A 22 -11.27 -3.79 -7.71
C VAL A 22 -11.18 -4.89 -6.64
N ASN A 23 -10.20 -5.79 -6.74
CA ASN A 23 -10.01 -6.87 -5.76
C ASN A 23 -9.56 -6.31 -4.41
N GLN A 24 -8.70 -5.29 -4.42
CA GLN A 24 -8.26 -4.61 -3.20
C GLN A 24 -9.40 -3.83 -2.53
N VAL A 25 -10.24 -3.13 -3.32
CA VAL A 25 -11.47 -2.50 -2.79
C VAL A 25 -12.42 -3.54 -2.20
N SER A 26 -12.63 -4.64 -2.91
CA SER A 26 -13.44 -5.78 -2.45
C SER A 26 -12.96 -6.29 -1.09
N LYS A 27 -11.65 -6.50 -0.96
CA LYS A 27 -11.00 -7.01 0.25
C LYS A 27 -11.09 -6.01 1.40
N LYS A 28 -10.65 -4.76 1.20
CA LYS A 28 -10.63 -3.70 2.22
C LYS A 28 -12.01 -3.45 2.82
N PHE A 29 -13.05 -3.37 1.98
CA PHE A 29 -14.39 -3.02 2.41
C PHE A 29 -15.31 -4.23 2.63
N LYS A 30 -14.79 -5.45 2.48
CA LYS A 30 -15.55 -6.71 2.60
C LYS A 30 -16.81 -6.71 1.73
N ILE A 31 -16.69 -6.22 0.50
CA ILE A 31 -17.76 -6.16 -0.51
C ILE A 31 -17.45 -7.20 -1.58
N GLY A 32 -18.45 -7.93 -2.08
CA GLY A 32 -18.23 -8.87 -3.19
C GLY A 32 -17.70 -8.18 -4.47
N VAL A 33 -16.74 -8.81 -5.16
CA VAL A 33 -16.02 -8.23 -6.32
C VAL A 33 -16.95 -7.63 -7.38
N LYS A 34 -18.04 -8.32 -7.76
CA LYS A 34 -19.00 -7.81 -8.74
C LYS A 34 -19.70 -6.53 -8.27
N ALA A 35 -20.03 -6.44 -6.98
CA ALA A 35 -20.66 -5.25 -6.41
C ALA A 35 -19.66 -4.09 -6.32
N SER A 36 -18.41 -4.36 -5.90
CA SER A 36 -17.31 -3.39 -5.93
C SER A 36 -17.09 -2.84 -7.33
N TYR A 37 -17.03 -3.71 -8.34
CA TYR A 37 -16.87 -3.31 -9.74
C TYR A 37 -18.01 -2.40 -10.22
N ARG A 38 -19.27 -2.77 -9.96
CA ARG A 38 -20.42 -1.93 -10.30
C ARG A 38 -20.35 -0.56 -9.62
N ARG A 39 -19.91 -0.52 -8.35
CA ARG A 39 -19.82 0.74 -7.61
C ARG A 39 -18.71 1.63 -8.15
N LEU A 40 -17.51 1.09 -8.35
CA LEU A 40 -16.38 1.82 -8.93
C LEU A 40 -16.69 2.34 -10.33
N ARG A 41 -17.38 1.56 -11.17
CA ARG A 41 -17.84 2.04 -12.49
C ARG A 41 -18.79 3.23 -12.40
N LYS A 42 -19.73 3.24 -11.44
CA LYS A 42 -20.62 4.40 -11.23
C LYS A 42 -19.83 5.62 -10.77
N LEU A 43 -18.89 5.45 -9.85
CA LEU A 43 -18.00 6.53 -9.40
C LEU A 43 -17.13 7.08 -10.55
N CYS A 44 -16.71 6.23 -11.49
CA CYS A 44 -16.04 6.67 -12.72
C CYS A 44 -16.98 7.45 -13.64
N ALA A 45 -18.19 6.93 -13.90
CA ALA A 45 -19.17 7.59 -14.77
C ALA A 45 -19.54 8.99 -14.26
N ASP A 46 -19.59 9.16 -12.94
CA ASP A 46 -19.90 10.45 -12.30
C ASP A 46 -18.65 11.34 -12.07
N GLY A 47 -17.48 10.90 -12.55
CA GLY A 47 -16.24 11.68 -12.56
C GLY A 47 -15.48 11.76 -11.23
N TYR A 48 -15.79 10.91 -10.24
CA TYR A 48 -15.04 10.86 -8.97
C TYR A 48 -13.77 10.02 -9.06
N LEU A 49 -13.79 8.98 -9.91
CA LEU A 49 -12.66 8.09 -10.13
C LEU A 49 -12.23 8.09 -11.60
N TYR A 50 -10.93 8.01 -11.83
CA TYR A 50 -10.34 7.68 -13.11
C TYR A 50 -9.97 6.19 -13.11
N SER A 51 -10.28 5.47 -14.19
CA SER A 51 -9.96 4.05 -14.35
C SER A 51 -8.98 3.87 -15.49
N LEU A 52 -7.89 3.14 -15.25
CA LEU A 52 -6.89 2.81 -16.26
C LEU A 52 -6.70 1.30 -16.34
N ARG A 53 -6.83 0.73 -17.55
CA ARG A 53 -6.47 -0.67 -17.80
C ARG A 53 -5.12 -0.74 -18.50
N ILE A 54 -4.12 -1.25 -17.78
CA ILE A 54 -2.73 -1.31 -18.24
C ILE A 54 -2.48 -2.63 -18.99
N PHE A 55 -2.87 -3.75 -18.39
CA PHE A 55 -2.65 -5.08 -18.95
C PHE A 55 -3.98 -5.74 -19.30
N ARG A 56 -4.01 -6.51 -20.40
CA ARG A 56 -5.23 -7.20 -20.88
C ARG A 56 -5.79 -8.19 -19.86
N ASN A 57 -4.91 -8.87 -19.12
CA ASN A 57 -5.25 -9.99 -18.23
C ASN A 57 -5.18 -9.64 -16.74
N LYS A 58 -4.99 -8.36 -16.39
CA LYS A 58 -5.05 -7.88 -15.00
C LYS A 58 -6.22 -6.91 -14.82
N PRO A 59 -6.84 -6.82 -13.64
CA PRO A 59 -7.82 -5.79 -13.35
C PRO A 59 -7.28 -4.38 -13.62
N GLY A 60 -8.14 -3.46 -14.05
CA GLY A 60 -7.78 -2.06 -14.11
C GLY A 60 -7.55 -1.47 -12.72
N VAL A 61 -6.83 -0.36 -12.67
CA VAL A 61 -6.61 0.42 -11.45
C VAL A 61 -7.50 1.66 -11.43
N TYR A 62 -7.89 2.07 -10.23
CA TYR A 62 -8.75 3.22 -9.96
C TYR A 62 -7.98 4.27 -9.16
N MET A 63 -8.09 5.53 -9.59
CA MET A 63 -7.45 6.70 -8.99
C MET A 63 -8.50 7.77 -8.70
N CYS A 64 -8.35 8.56 -7.65
CA CYS A 64 -9.21 9.72 -7.45
C CYS A 64 -8.97 10.79 -8.51
N THR A 65 -10.04 11.36 -9.05
CA THR A 65 -9.98 12.65 -9.77
C THR A 65 -9.86 13.80 -8.77
N LYS A 66 -9.65 15.03 -9.25
CA LYS A 66 -9.73 16.23 -8.39
C LYS A 66 -11.05 16.27 -7.62
N LYS A 67 -12.17 16.09 -8.33
CA LYS A 67 -13.53 16.00 -7.76
C LYS A 67 -13.65 14.89 -6.71
N GLY A 68 -13.09 13.71 -6.99
CA GLY A 68 -13.10 12.59 -6.04
C GLY A 68 -12.28 12.86 -4.77
N ALA A 69 -11.11 13.48 -4.92
CA ALA A 69 -10.25 13.83 -3.79
C ALA A 69 -10.90 14.90 -2.90
N GLU A 70 -11.47 15.95 -3.48
CA GLU A 70 -12.14 17.04 -2.75
C GLU A 70 -13.29 16.53 -1.88
N ILE A 71 -14.15 15.66 -2.42
CA ILE A 71 -15.29 15.14 -1.67
C ILE A 71 -14.93 14.01 -0.71
N SER A 72 -13.76 13.39 -0.87
CA SER A 72 -13.33 12.26 -0.02
C SER A 72 -13.10 12.65 1.44
N GLY A 73 -12.93 13.93 1.73
CA GLY A 73 -12.53 14.41 3.05
C GLY A 73 -11.07 14.13 3.40
N SER A 74 -10.26 13.64 2.44
CA SER A 74 -8.81 13.54 2.65
C SER A 74 -8.15 14.90 2.49
N ASN A 75 -7.15 15.19 3.31
CA ASN A 75 -6.30 16.39 3.12
C ASN A 75 -5.36 16.28 1.91
N LEU A 76 -5.37 15.16 1.18
CA LEU A 76 -4.52 14.87 0.04
C LEU A 76 -5.10 15.41 -1.27
N TRP A 77 -4.26 16.08 -2.07
CA TRP A 77 -4.60 16.35 -3.47
C TRP A 77 -4.75 15.06 -4.27
N ALA A 78 -5.53 15.12 -5.36
CA ALA A 78 -5.66 13.99 -6.28
C ALA A 78 -4.28 13.55 -6.84
N PRO A 79 -4.04 12.24 -7.01
CA PRO A 79 -2.83 11.76 -7.66
C PRO A 79 -2.83 12.15 -9.14
N LYS A 80 -1.64 12.24 -9.73
CA LYS A 80 -1.53 12.29 -11.20
C LYS A 80 -2.06 10.97 -11.78
N HIS A 81 -2.87 11.03 -12.82
CA HIS A 81 -3.51 9.88 -13.47
C HIS A 81 -2.57 9.11 -14.40
N TYR A 82 -1.39 8.75 -13.90
CA TYR A 82 -0.45 7.89 -14.62
C TYR A 82 0.15 6.85 -13.67
N VAL A 83 0.51 5.71 -14.26
CA VAL A 83 1.13 4.60 -13.57
C VAL A 83 2.53 4.38 -14.12
N ASN A 84 3.53 4.37 -13.23
CA ASN A 84 4.87 3.96 -13.59
C ASN A 84 4.94 2.43 -13.57
N LEU A 85 5.14 1.81 -14.74
CA LEU A 85 5.17 0.36 -14.87
C LEU A 85 6.29 -0.30 -14.05
N ALA A 86 7.41 0.40 -13.83
CA ALA A 86 8.51 -0.11 -13.02
C ALA A 86 8.11 -0.32 -11.54
N ASN A 87 7.17 0.48 -11.03
CA ASN A 87 6.71 0.41 -9.65
C ASN A 87 5.34 -0.26 -9.51
N TYR A 88 4.67 -0.58 -10.61
CA TYR A 88 3.28 -1.04 -10.61
C TYR A 88 3.02 -2.23 -9.67
N GLU A 89 3.86 -3.26 -9.77
CA GLU A 89 3.70 -4.46 -8.94
C GLU A 89 4.04 -4.18 -7.48
N HIS A 90 5.05 -3.33 -7.22
CA HIS A 90 5.44 -2.92 -5.87
C HIS A 90 4.32 -2.11 -5.20
N ASP A 91 3.84 -1.04 -5.84
CA ASP A 91 2.78 -0.18 -5.32
C ASP A 91 1.51 -1.00 -4.98
N LEU A 92 1.12 -1.95 -5.85
CA LEU A 92 -0.02 -2.83 -5.56
C LEU A 92 0.23 -3.77 -4.38
N LYS A 93 1.46 -4.27 -4.21
CA LYS A 93 1.83 -5.09 -3.04
C LYS A 93 1.82 -4.31 -1.75
N VAL A 94 2.21 -3.03 -1.78
CA VAL A 94 2.07 -2.13 -0.62
C VAL A 94 0.60 -1.97 -0.25
N VAL A 95 -0.30 -1.83 -1.22
CA VAL A 95 -1.75 -1.78 -0.95
C VAL A 95 -2.24 -3.08 -0.33
N ASP A 96 -1.90 -4.24 -0.90
CA ASP A 96 -2.29 -5.56 -0.34
C ASP A 96 -1.83 -5.69 1.12
N LEU A 97 -0.57 -5.34 1.39
CA LEU A 97 0.03 -5.39 2.72
C LEU A 97 -0.65 -4.42 3.69
N SER A 98 -0.97 -3.20 3.24
CA SER A 98 -1.65 -2.21 4.09
C SER A 98 -2.99 -2.72 4.61
N ILE A 99 -3.75 -3.46 3.79
CA ILE A 99 -5.04 -4.04 4.19
C ILE A 99 -4.87 -5.06 5.32
N GLU A 100 -3.78 -5.82 5.33
CA GLU A 100 -3.49 -6.78 6.40
C GLU A 100 -2.96 -6.09 7.66
N LEU A 101 -2.03 -5.15 7.51
CA LEU A 101 -1.44 -4.46 8.65
C LEU A 101 -2.42 -3.51 9.36
N GLU A 102 -3.36 -2.91 8.64
CA GLU A 102 -4.43 -2.07 9.22
C GLU A 102 -5.35 -2.84 10.20
N GLN A 103 -5.30 -4.18 10.22
CA GLN A 103 -6.02 -4.99 11.20
C GLN A 103 -5.32 -5.00 12.57
N GLN A 104 -4.05 -4.59 12.63
CA GLN A 104 -3.22 -4.61 13.82
C GLN A 104 -2.91 -3.22 14.39
N GLY A 105 -3.23 -2.16 13.64
CA GLY A 105 -2.89 -0.80 14.00
C GLY A 105 -3.30 0.21 12.93
N GLU A 106 -2.94 1.46 13.12
CA GLU A 106 -3.21 2.52 12.16
C GLU A 106 -2.12 2.53 11.08
N TRP A 107 -2.52 2.47 9.81
CA TRP A 107 -1.61 2.63 8.69
C TRP A 107 -1.59 4.07 8.21
N ILE A 108 -0.40 4.58 7.90
CA ILE A 108 -0.16 5.86 7.23
C ILE A 108 0.54 5.57 5.90
N SER A 109 -0.06 6.01 4.80
CA SER A 109 0.48 5.74 3.47
C SER A 109 1.65 6.66 3.11
N MET A 110 2.50 6.24 2.16
CA MET A 110 3.55 7.12 1.61
C MET A 110 3.00 8.48 1.13
N ARG A 111 1.75 8.56 0.64
CA ARG A 111 1.16 9.82 0.17
C ARG A 111 0.91 10.79 1.31
N GLU A 112 0.46 10.27 2.46
CA GLU A 112 0.25 11.06 3.68
C GLU A 112 1.60 11.54 4.23
N LEU A 113 2.59 10.66 4.30
CA LEU A 113 3.94 11.03 4.75
C LEU A 113 4.60 12.10 3.86
N ARG A 114 4.28 12.14 2.56
CA ARG A 114 4.79 13.14 1.60
C ARG A 114 4.18 14.54 1.77
N GLN A 115 2.99 14.67 2.36
CA GLN A 115 2.44 16.00 2.63
C GLN A 115 3.21 16.73 3.72
N ASP A 116 3.71 15.99 4.71
CA ASP A 116 4.28 16.56 5.93
C ASP A 116 5.79 16.79 5.91
N SER A 117 6.51 16.53 4.80
CA SER A 117 7.95 16.31 4.95
C SER A 117 8.91 16.89 3.91
N LYS A 118 9.94 17.56 4.46
CA LYS A 118 11.31 17.70 3.94
C LYS A 118 12.14 16.41 4.11
N ILE A 119 11.49 15.26 4.36
CA ILE A 119 12.17 14.01 4.70
C ILE A 119 12.82 13.43 3.43
N TYR A 120 14.14 13.26 3.48
CA TYR A 120 14.95 12.76 2.36
C TYR A 120 14.66 11.30 2.00
N MET A 121 14.14 10.49 2.93
CA MET A 121 13.89 9.08 2.72
C MET A 121 12.58 8.62 3.35
N MET A 122 11.62 8.25 2.51
CA MET A 122 10.29 7.84 2.91
C MET A 122 10.18 6.31 2.92
N PRO A 123 9.55 5.70 3.95
CA PRO A 123 9.12 4.32 3.85
C PRO A 123 7.94 4.15 2.87
N ASP A 124 7.65 2.91 2.50
CA ASP A 124 6.49 2.57 1.66
C ASP A 124 5.16 2.79 2.41
N GLY A 125 5.22 2.70 3.74
CA GLY A 125 4.20 3.19 4.66
C GLY A 125 4.66 3.08 6.10
N VAL A 126 3.81 3.50 7.02
CA VAL A 126 4.08 3.45 8.46
C VAL A 126 2.91 2.79 9.16
N LEU A 127 3.20 1.86 10.06
CA LEU A 127 2.22 1.25 10.94
C LEU A 127 2.41 1.82 12.36
N ILE A 128 1.38 2.43 12.90
CA ILE A 128 1.29 2.79 14.32
C ILE A 128 0.58 1.65 15.04
N LYS A 129 1.32 0.93 15.88
CA LYS A 129 0.83 -0.24 16.60
C LYS A 129 1.40 -0.25 18.01
N ASP A 130 0.54 -0.43 19.01
CA ASP A 130 0.94 -0.53 20.42
C ASP A 130 1.83 0.65 20.87
N GLY A 131 1.53 1.87 20.39
CA GLY A 131 2.30 3.08 20.66
C GLY A 131 3.62 3.21 19.90
N LYS A 132 4.01 2.18 19.13
CA LYS A 132 5.22 2.20 18.30
C LYS A 132 4.92 2.67 16.89
N LYS A 133 5.85 3.42 16.32
CA LYS A 133 5.85 3.86 14.93
C LYS A 133 6.82 3.02 14.12
N ILE A 134 6.27 2.17 13.26
CA ILE A 134 7.01 1.15 12.52
C ILE A 134 7.11 1.56 11.05
N ALA A 135 8.32 1.76 10.54
CA ALA A 135 8.53 1.97 9.11
C ALA A 135 8.37 0.64 8.36
N VAL A 136 7.60 0.63 7.28
CA VAL A 136 7.32 -0.57 6.49
C VAL A 136 7.93 -0.45 5.10
N GLU A 137 8.62 -1.52 4.70
CA GLU A 137 9.38 -1.63 3.46
C GLU A 137 8.98 -2.89 2.69
N VAL A 138 8.64 -2.73 1.42
CA VAL A 138 8.32 -3.85 0.52
C VAL A 138 9.46 -4.05 -0.47
N GLU A 139 10.11 -5.22 -0.40
CA GLU A 139 11.24 -5.55 -1.28
C GLU A 139 10.91 -6.75 -2.17
N LEU A 140 10.66 -6.47 -3.46
CA LEU A 140 10.30 -7.50 -4.44
C LEU A 140 11.50 -8.07 -5.18
N THR A 141 12.59 -7.31 -5.29
CA THR A 141 13.79 -7.70 -6.04
C THR A 141 15.04 -7.47 -5.20
N LYS A 142 16.12 -8.17 -5.55
CA LYS A 142 17.37 -8.06 -4.79
C LYS A 142 17.99 -6.68 -5.03
N LYS A 143 18.07 -5.87 -3.97
CA LYS A 143 18.89 -4.65 -3.96
C LYS A 143 20.34 -4.95 -3.63
N SER A 144 21.23 -4.06 -4.05
CA SER A 144 22.64 -4.14 -3.68
C SER A 144 22.80 -3.92 -2.17
N GLU A 145 23.80 -4.58 -1.58
CA GLU A 145 24.11 -4.44 -0.15
C GLU A 145 24.41 -2.97 0.23
N ARG A 146 25.09 -2.24 -0.66
CA ARG A 146 25.35 -0.79 -0.49
C ARG A 146 24.06 0.01 -0.36
N ASN A 147 23.07 -0.25 -1.21
CA ASN A 147 21.80 0.48 -1.18
C ASN A 147 20.97 0.13 0.06
N LEU A 148 20.96 -1.14 0.47
CA LEU A 148 20.30 -1.58 1.70
C LEU A 148 20.93 -0.93 2.93
N LYS A 149 22.26 -1.02 3.09
CA LYS A 149 22.98 -0.39 4.20
C LYS A 149 22.79 1.13 4.23
N LYS A 150 22.76 1.79 3.07
CA LYS A 150 22.45 3.22 2.99
C LYS A 150 21.05 3.51 3.55
N LYS A 151 20.04 2.75 3.12
CA LYS A 151 18.65 2.90 3.58
C LYS A 151 18.53 2.65 5.09
N MET A 152 19.05 1.53 5.57
CA MET A 152 19.07 1.19 7.00
C MET A 152 19.79 2.25 7.83
N GLY A 153 20.92 2.77 7.34
CA GLY A 153 21.67 3.85 7.99
C GLY A 153 20.89 5.16 8.14
N TYR A 154 19.93 5.45 7.26
CA TYR A 154 19.02 6.59 7.44
C TYR A 154 17.99 6.32 8.54
N TYR A 155 17.43 5.11 8.60
CA TYR A 155 16.49 4.76 9.69
C TYR A 155 17.18 4.78 11.05
N LYS A 156 18.40 4.23 11.16
CA LYS A 156 19.19 4.29 12.41
C LYS A 156 19.41 5.73 12.92
N LYS A 157 19.46 6.71 12.02
CA LYS A 157 19.66 8.13 12.37
C LYS A 157 18.35 8.88 12.59
N SER A 158 17.23 8.35 12.10
CA SER A 158 15.91 8.93 12.30
C SER A 158 15.42 8.51 13.68
N VAL A 159 15.04 9.48 14.49
CA VAL A 159 14.36 9.24 15.78
C VAL A 159 12.85 9.00 15.59
N ASP A 160 12.38 8.92 14.34
CA ASP A 160 10.95 8.92 14.01
C ASP A 160 10.33 7.52 14.00
N TYR A 161 11.13 6.46 14.11
CA TYR A 161 10.69 5.07 13.99
C TYR A 161 11.33 4.18 15.06
N ASP A 162 10.52 3.39 15.74
CA ASP A 162 10.97 2.42 16.74
C ASP A 162 11.52 1.14 16.10
N GLU A 163 10.94 0.75 14.96
CA GLU A 163 11.28 -0.47 14.23
C GLU A 163 11.16 -0.26 12.71
N VAL A 164 11.87 -1.08 11.93
CA VAL A 164 11.74 -1.14 10.47
C VAL A 164 11.41 -2.58 10.06
N TRP A 165 10.26 -2.76 9.42
CA TRP A 165 9.79 -4.06 8.96
C TRP A 165 9.95 -4.19 7.46
N TYR A 166 10.79 -5.12 7.03
CA TYR A 166 10.96 -5.49 5.64
C TYR A 166 10.07 -6.69 5.29
N PHE A 167 9.24 -6.54 4.27
CA PHE A 167 8.42 -7.59 3.68
C PHE A 167 9.02 -7.99 2.34
N VAL A 168 9.56 -9.21 2.27
CA VAL A 168 10.37 -9.68 1.14
C VAL A 168 9.64 -10.74 0.32
N SER A 169 9.86 -10.74 -1.00
CA SER A 169 9.16 -11.64 -1.93
C SER A 169 9.75 -13.06 -2.00
N SER A 170 11.02 -13.23 -1.67
CA SER A 170 11.75 -14.48 -1.90
C SER A 170 12.95 -14.64 -0.97
N LYS A 171 13.45 -15.87 -0.85
CA LYS A 171 14.64 -16.19 -0.04
C LYS A 171 15.87 -15.40 -0.46
N ALA A 172 16.10 -15.23 -1.77
CA ALA A 172 17.24 -14.45 -2.27
C ALA A 172 17.20 -12.97 -1.87
N VAL A 173 16.00 -12.39 -1.74
CA VAL A 173 15.81 -11.03 -1.24
C VAL A 173 15.98 -11.00 0.28
N TYR A 174 15.38 -11.95 0.99
CA TYR A 174 15.55 -12.13 2.43
C TYR A 174 17.05 -12.15 2.81
N ASP A 175 17.84 -13.01 2.16
CA ASP A 175 19.27 -13.17 2.46
C ASP A 175 20.05 -11.87 2.22
N ALA A 176 19.66 -11.09 1.20
CA ALA A 176 20.29 -9.81 0.92
C ALA A 176 19.98 -8.76 2.00
N VAL A 177 18.73 -8.71 2.47
CA VAL A 177 18.30 -7.81 3.55
C VAL A 177 18.93 -8.23 4.87
N GLU A 178 18.89 -9.51 5.21
CA GLU A 178 19.48 -10.07 6.44
C GLU A 178 20.98 -9.81 6.51
N LYS A 179 21.71 -10.04 5.41
CA LYS A 179 23.14 -9.71 5.33
C LYS A 179 23.41 -8.22 5.56
N ALA A 180 22.57 -7.34 5.03
CA ALA A 180 22.72 -5.90 5.20
C ALA A 180 22.33 -5.41 6.60
N ALA A 181 21.37 -6.09 7.23
CA ALA A 181 20.85 -5.81 8.57
C ALA A 181 21.71 -6.42 9.70
N LYS A 182 22.81 -7.11 9.37
CA LYS A 182 23.73 -7.68 10.36
C LYS A 182 24.12 -6.58 11.37
N GLU A 183 23.99 -6.89 12.67
CA GLU A 183 24.23 -5.97 13.79
C GLU A 183 23.17 -4.87 14.01
N THR A 184 21.95 -5.05 13.47
CA THR A 184 20.79 -4.19 13.77
C THR A 184 19.66 -5.00 14.39
N ASP A 185 19.15 -4.54 15.52
CA ASP A 185 18.07 -5.16 16.31
C ASP A 185 16.68 -4.58 16.01
N TYR A 186 16.64 -3.34 15.51
CA TYR A 186 15.40 -2.65 15.12
C TYR A 186 14.84 -3.10 13.76
N ILE A 187 15.57 -3.93 13.00
CA ILE A 187 15.13 -4.45 11.70
C ILE A 187 14.51 -5.83 11.86
N LYS A 188 13.28 -5.97 11.37
CA LYS A 188 12.57 -7.26 11.29
C LYS A 188 12.26 -7.59 9.83
N ILE A 189 12.38 -8.86 9.47
CA ILE A 189 12.22 -9.32 8.09
C ILE A 189 11.13 -10.39 8.07
N PHE A 190 10.16 -10.23 7.18
CA PHE A 190 8.99 -11.11 7.04
C PHE A 190 8.83 -11.50 5.57
N TYR A 191 8.36 -12.71 5.28
CA TYR A 191 7.97 -13.04 3.91
C TYR A 191 6.60 -12.43 3.60
N LEU A 192 6.49 -11.73 2.46
CA LEU A 192 5.21 -11.24 1.94
C LEU A 192 4.19 -12.38 1.82
N SER A 193 4.65 -13.55 1.40
CA SER A 193 3.77 -14.69 1.20
C SER A 193 3.11 -15.12 2.51
N GLU A 194 3.77 -15.01 3.66
CA GLU A 194 3.20 -15.43 4.95
C GLU A 194 2.09 -14.50 5.41
N VAL A 195 2.23 -13.21 5.13
CA VAL A 195 1.25 -12.18 5.53
C VAL A 195 0.08 -12.15 4.55
N LEU A 196 0.32 -12.38 3.26
CA LEU A 196 -0.71 -12.35 2.22
C LEU A 196 -1.38 -13.72 1.97
N LYS A 197 -0.94 -14.80 2.64
CA LYS A 197 -1.39 -16.19 2.44
C LYS A 197 -2.87 -16.45 2.75
N ASP A 198 -3.54 -15.51 3.40
CA ASP A 198 -4.96 -15.62 3.78
C ASP A 198 -5.93 -15.67 2.57
N GLU A 199 -5.44 -15.52 1.33
CA GLU A 199 -6.29 -15.59 0.13
C GLU A 199 -6.49 -17.02 -0.42
N GLN A 200 -5.51 -17.92 -0.33
CA GLN A 200 -5.70 -19.28 -0.88
C GLN A 200 -6.51 -20.18 0.06
N GLN A 201 -6.25 -20.17 1.37
CA GLN A 201 -6.99 -21.01 2.32
C GLN A 201 -8.48 -20.60 2.44
N ARG A 202 -8.80 -19.30 2.39
CA ARG A 202 -10.20 -18.81 2.43
C ARG A 202 -10.98 -19.13 1.15
N ALA A 203 -10.32 -19.31 0.01
CA ALA A 203 -10.94 -19.70 -1.25
C ALA A 203 -11.29 -21.20 -1.32
N TYR A 204 -10.59 -22.05 -0.55
CA TYR A 204 -10.90 -23.48 -0.41
C TYR A 204 -11.88 -23.76 0.75
N ALA A 205 -11.91 -22.93 1.79
CA ALA A 205 -12.85 -23.07 2.91
C ALA A 205 -14.30 -22.62 2.58
N ASN A 206 -14.51 -21.96 1.44
CA ASN A 206 -15.82 -21.49 0.96
C ASN A 206 -16.26 -22.18 -0.35
N ARG A 207 -15.73 -23.40 -0.61
CA ARG A 207 -16.20 -24.28 -1.68
C ARG A 207 -16.85 -25.52 -1.11
#